data_AF-A0A0G1K5M5-F1
#
_entry.id   AF-A0A0G1K5M5-F1
#
_cell.length_a   1.000
_cell.length_b   1.000
_cell.length_c   1.000
_cell.angle_alpha   90.00
_cell.angle_beta   90.00
_cell.angle_gamma   90.00
#
_symmetry.space_group_name_H-M   'P 1'
#
loop_
_entity.id
_entity.type
_entity.pdbx_description
1 polymer ?
#
loop_
_entity_poly.entity_id
_entity_poly.type
_entity_poly.pdbx_seq_one_letter_code
_entity_poly.pdbx_strand_id
1 'polypeptide(L)'
;MRKAPIPVFEKDRLCAVQNLKILDTAGEERFDSITKEAVSKFSVPISTITIIDKDREWYKSAQGLKQKQGPRDISFCGHALLHEDIYIVEDTLNDPIFRDNPMVVGDPFIRFYAGKSLRDKASNLPVGVFCIKDTKPRTMNMTEIDSFLKLASKAEEEMNQKLMS
;
A
#
# COMPACT_ATOMS: atom_id res chain seq x y z
N MET A 1 5.50 -18.81 3.46
CA MET A 1 4.87 -17.46 3.52
C MET A 1 3.58 -17.48 4.33
N ARG A 2 3.34 -16.44 5.13
CA ARG A 2 2.10 -16.27 5.91
C ARG A 2 1.08 -15.51 5.07
N LYS A 3 -0.19 -15.93 5.12
CA LYS A 3 -1.27 -15.21 4.42
C LYS A 3 -1.57 -13.87 5.11
N ALA A 4 -1.90 -12.86 4.33
CA ALA A 4 -2.40 -11.58 4.85
C ALA A 4 -3.63 -11.81 5.75
N PRO A 5 -3.69 -11.16 6.93
CA PRO A 5 -4.78 -11.36 7.88
C PRO A 5 -6.11 -10.82 7.35
N ILE A 6 -7.20 -11.48 7.74
CA ILE A 6 -8.57 -10.98 7.57
C ILE A 6 -9.04 -10.46 8.93
N PRO A 7 -9.33 -9.15 9.08
CA PRO A 7 -9.79 -8.60 10.35
C PRO A 7 -11.20 -9.09 10.72
N VAL A 8 -11.51 -9.10 12.01
CA VAL A 8 -12.84 -9.47 12.53
C VAL A 8 -13.96 -8.54 12.03
N PHE A 9 -13.61 -7.31 11.64
CA PHE A 9 -14.51 -6.29 11.10
C PHE A 9 -14.48 -6.22 9.56
N GLU A 10 -14.04 -7.28 8.87
CA GLU A 10 -13.88 -7.28 7.41
C GLU A 10 -15.16 -6.89 6.66
N LYS A 11 -16.34 -7.29 7.15
CA LYS A 11 -17.61 -6.93 6.52
C LYS A 11 -17.81 -5.41 6.46
N ASP A 12 -17.61 -4.73 7.59
CA ASP A 12 -17.77 -3.27 7.68
C ASP A 12 -16.68 -2.55 6.91
N ARG A 13 -15.46 -3.09 6.93
CA ARG A 13 -14.32 -2.59 6.15
C ARG A 13 -14.60 -2.63 4.64
N LEU A 14 -15.16 -3.73 4.15
CA LEU A 14 -15.53 -3.87 2.74
C LEU A 14 -16.68 -2.93 2.36
N CYS A 15 -17.64 -2.69 3.25
CA CYS A 15 -18.64 -1.65 3.03
C CYS A 15 -17.99 -0.26 2.91
N ALA A 16 -17.00 0.07 3.75
CA ALA A 16 -16.25 1.33 3.63
C ALA A 16 -15.50 1.42 2.29
N VAL A 17 -14.81 0.35 1.86
CA VAL A 17 -14.16 0.28 0.55
C VAL A 17 -15.13 0.54 -0.60
N GLN A 18 -16.30 -0.09 -0.58
CA GLN A 18 -17.34 0.09 -1.61
C GLN A 18 -17.88 1.52 -1.65
N ASN A 19 -18.05 2.15 -0.48
CA ASN A 19 -18.57 3.52 -0.36
C ASN A 19 -17.62 4.57 -0.95
N LEU A 20 -16.32 4.29 -1.03
CA LEU A 20 -15.35 5.18 -1.68
C LEU A 20 -15.55 5.26 -3.19
N LYS A 21 -16.23 4.29 -3.82
CA LYS A 21 -16.44 4.21 -5.27
C LYS A 21 -15.15 4.36 -6.09
N ILE A 22 -14.03 3.88 -5.52
CA ILE A 22 -12.69 4.04 -6.09
C ILE A 22 -12.21 2.78 -6.83
N LEU A 23 -12.71 1.60 -6.47
CA LEU A 23 -12.34 0.33 -7.11
C LEU A 23 -12.72 0.33 -8.60
N ASP A 24 -11.86 -0.28 -9.42
CA ASP A 24 -12.05 -0.48 -10.87
C ASP A 24 -12.31 0.80 -11.68
N THR A 25 -11.93 1.95 -11.11
CA THR A 25 -11.95 3.23 -11.82
C THR A 25 -10.66 3.46 -12.60
N ALA A 26 -10.68 4.41 -13.54
CA ALA A 26 -9.47 4.80 -14.28
C ALA A 26 -8.38 5.37 -13.35
N GLY A 27 -7.14 5.34 -13.82
CA GLY A 27 -6.04 6.06 -13.16
C GLY A 27 -6.35 7.56 -13.12
N GLU A 28 -5.92 8.23 -12.05
CA GLU A 28 -6.12 9.67 -11.91
C GLU A 28 -4.79 10.33 -11.53
N GLU A 29 -4.49 11.45 -12.18
CA GLU A 29 -3.22 12.16 -12.04
C GLU A 29 -2.89 12.55 -10.59
N ARG A 30 -3.91 12.88 -9.79
CA ARG A 30 -3.75 13.19 -8.36
C ARG A 30 -3.10 12.05 -7.56
N PHE A 31 -3.42 10.80 -7.86
CA PHE A 31 -2.80 9.64 -7.20
C PHE A 31 -1.42 9.33 -7.81
N ASP A 32 -1.30 9.45 -9.13
CA ASP A 32 -0.03 9.22 -9.83
C ASP A 32 1.06 10.22 -9.44
N SER A 33 0.69 11.47 -9.19
CA SER A 33 1.61 12.50 -8.72
C SER A 33 2.27 12.11 -7.39
N ILE A 34 1.48 11.54 -6.46
CA ILE A 34 1.96 11.11 -5.14
C ILE A 34 2.94 9.93 -5.26
N THR A 35 2.60 8.90 -6.04
CA THR A 35 3.46 7.72 -6.18
C THR A 35 4.74 8.02 -6.99
N LYS A 36 4.67 8.93 -7.97
CA LYS A 36 5.86 9.44 -8.69
C LYS A 36 6.77 10.26 -7.76
N GLU A 37 6.19 11.13 -6.94
CA GLU A 37 6.93 11.89 -5.93
C GLU A 37 7.64 10.95 -4.96
N ALA A 38 6.95 9.90 -4.49
CA ALA A 38 7.54 8.90 -3.60
C ALA A 38 8.74 8.18 -4.24
N VAL A 39 8.60 7.70 -5.48
CA VAL A 39 9.69 7.05 -6.23
C VAL A 39 10.92 7.96 -6.32
N SER A 40 10.73 9.22 -6.70
CA SER A 40 11.81 10.19 -6.84
C SER A 40 12.44 10.51 -5.48
N LYS A 41 11.61 10.86 -4.49
CA LYS A 41 12.04 11.34 -3.17
C LYS A 41 12.79 10.27 -2.38
N PHE A 42 12.36 9.02 -2.46
CA PHE A 42 13.02 7.91 -1.76
C PHE A 42 14.02 7.16 -2.64
N SER A 43 14.15 7.50 -3.93
CA SER A 43 15.01 6.77 -4.86
C SER A 43 14.73 5.25 -4.82
N VAL A 44 13.46 4.89 -4.89
CA VAL A 44 12.96 3.49 -4.85
C VAL A 44 12.29 3.15 -6.18
N PRO A 45 12.39 1.90 -6.68
CA PRO A 45 11.81 1.53 -7.96
C PRO A 45 10.28 1.46 -7.96
N ILE A 46 9.65 1.25 -6.80
CA ILE A 46 8.22 0.96 -6.71
C ILE A 46 7.56 1.81 -5.63
N SER A 47 6.41 2.41 -5.97
CA SER A 47 5.46 2.97 -5.02
C SER A 47 4.03 2.72 -5.49
N THR A 48 3.12 2.48 -4.56
CA THR A 48 1.70 2.24 -4.88
C THR A 48 0.76 2.92 -3.89
N ILE A 49 -0.42 3.28 -4.40
CA ILE A 49 -1.63 3.48 -3.60
C ILE A 49 -2.54 2.28 -3.89
N THR A 50 -2.71 1.43 -2.89
CA THR A 50 -3.36 0.13 -3.03
C THR A 50 -4.65 0.10 -2.22
N ILE A 51 -5.76 -0.30 -2.82
CA ILE A 51 -7.03 -0.56 -2.11
C ILE A 51 -7.13 -2.07 -1.86
N ILE A 52 -7.44 -2.46 -0.63
CA ILE A 52 -7.55 -3.87 -0.25
C ILE A 52 -9.02 -4.28 -0.34
N ASP A 53 -9.34 -5.11 -1.33
CA ASP A 53 -10.66 -5.69 -1.55
C ASP A 53 -10.76 -7.07 -0.87
N LYS A 54 -11.84 -7.81 -1.11
CA LYS A 54 -12.11 -9.11 -0.47
C LYS A 54 -10.98 -10.12 -0.70
N ASP A 55 -10.56 -10.30 -1.94
CA ASP A 55 -9.61 -11.34 -2.38
C ASP A 55 -8.40 -10.80 -3.17
N ARG A 56 -8.38 -9.50 -3.46
CA ARG A 56 -7.32 -8.83 -4.21
C ARG A 56 -6.80 -7.58 -3.52
N GLU A 57 -5.56 -7.25 -3.82
CA GLU A 57 -5.06 -5.88 -3.74
C GLU A 57 -5.22 -5.22 -5.12
N TRP A 58 -5.85 -4.05 -5.17
CA TRP A 58 -6.09 -3.33 -6.41
C TRP A 58 -5.33 -2.00 -6.39
N TYR A 59 -4.56 -1.72 -7.44
CA TYR A 59 -3.69 -0.55 -7.47
C TYR A 59 -4.41 0.64 -8.09
N LYS A 60 -4.75 1.63 -7.26
CA LYS A 60 -5.29 2.91 -7.73
C LYS A 60 -4.24 3.72 -8.47
N SER A 61 -3.00 3.62 -8.00
CA SER A 61 -1.80 4.13 -8.66
C SER A 61 -0.63 3.21 -8.36
N ALA A 62 0.20 2.97 -9.36
CA ALA A 62 1.41 2.16 -9.23
C ALA A 62 2.51 2.67 -10.14
N GLN A 63 3.70 2.85 -9.56
CA GLN A 63 4.95 3.05 -10.30
C GLN A 63 5.81 1.80 -10.17
N GLY A 64 6.52 1.43 -11.24
CA GLY A 64 7.43 0.28 -11.25
C GLY A 64 6.76 -1.10 -11.32
N LEU A 65 5.42 -1.17 -11.38
CA LEU A 65 4.66 -2.41 -11.58
C LEU A 65 3.83 -2.35 -12.87
N LYS A 66 3.71 -3.48 -13.58
CA LYS A 66 2.91 -3.58 -14.81
C LYS A 66 1.47 -4.05 -14.54
N GLN A 67 1.29 -4.83 -13.48
CA GLN A 67 0.01 -5.37 -13.08
C GLN A 67 -0.85 -4.26 -12.45
N LYS A 68 -2.18 -4.39 -12.56
CA LYS A 68 -3.14 -3.48 -11.91
C LYS A 68 -3.69 -4.01 -10.58
N GLN A 69 -3.45 -5.28 -10.30
CA GLN A 69 -3.92 -5.95 -9.10
C GLN A 69 -3.09 -7.21 -8.84
N GLY A 70 -3.16 -7.71 -7.61
CA GLY A 70 -2.57 -8.98 -7.18
C GLY A 70 -3.46 -9.69 -6.16
N PRO A 71 -3.16 -10.95 -5.81
CA PRO A 71 -3.90 -11.67 -4.78
C PRO A 71 -3.66 -11.04 -3.41
N ARG A 72 -4.72 -10.83 -2.62
CA ARG A 72 -4.59 -10.25 -1.27
C ARG A 72 -3.78 -11.13 -0.34
N ASP A 73 -3.94 -12.45 -0.42
CA ASP A 73 -3.34 -13.38 0.54
C ASP A 73 -1.81 -13.36 0.53
N ILE A 74 -1.19 -12.98 -0.59
CA ILE A 74 0.26 -12.83 -0.74
C ILE A 74 0.72 -11.35 -0.74
N SER A 75 -0.19 -10.40 -0.49
CA SER A 75 0.13 -8.98 -0.59
C SER A 75 0.88 -8.44 0.62
N PHE A 76 1.91 -7.64 0.39
CA PHE A 76 2.54 -6.84 1.46
C PHE A 76 1.54 -5.86 2.08
N CYS A 77 0.74 -5.21 1.23
CA CYS A 77 -0.26 -4.24 1.67
C CYS A 77 -1.34 -4.87 2.54
N GLY A 78 -1.75 -6.13 2.29
CA GLY A 78 -2.68 -6.84 3.15
C GLY A 78 -2.15 -7.08 4.56
N HIS A 79 -0.83 -7.27 4.72
CA HIS A 79 -0.19 -7.32 6.05
C HIS A 79 -0.15 -5.94 6.71
N ALA A 80 0.26 -4.90 5.96
CA ALA A 80 0.36 -3.53 6.47
C ALA A 80 -0.99 -2.90 6.86
N LEU A 81 -2.10 -3.35 6.26
CA LEU A 81 -3.45 -2.78 6.41
C LEU A 81 -3.90 -2.64 7.87
N LEU A 82 -3.49 -3.56 8.75
CA LEU A 82 -3.92 -3.59 10.15
C LEU A 82 -2.95 -2.90 11.11
N HIS A 83 -1.83 -2.38 10.61
CA HIS A 83 -0.89 -1.61 11.43
C HIS A 83 -1.38 -0.17 11.58
N GLU A 84 -1.41 0.32 12.81
CA GLU A 84 -1.75 1.71 13.10
C GLU A 84 -0.62 2.65 12.68
N ASP A 85 0.63 2.27 12.93
CA ASP A 85 1.83 2.99 12.53
C ASP A 85 2.38 2.54 11.17
N ILE A 86 3.48 3.17 10.74
CA ILE A 86 4.21 2.70 9.56
C ILE A 86 4.70 1.26 9.79
N TYR A 87 4.47 0.39 8.80
CA TYR A 87 4.97 -0.98 8.80
C TYR A 87 6.20 -1.06 7.89
N ILE A 88 7.37 -1.29 8.49
CA ILE A 88 8.67 -1.32 7.82
C ILE A 88 9.23 -2.74 7.88
N VAL A 89 9.69 -3.24 6.72
CA VAL A 89 10.48 -4.47 6.58
C VAL A 89 11.79 -4.08 5.90
N GLU A 90 12.88 -4.12 6.65
CA GLU A 90 14.19 -3.65 6.19
C GLU A 90 14.85 -4.63 5.20
N ASP A 91 14.68 -5.93 5.43
CA ASP A 91 15.08 -7.01 4.53
C ASP A 91 14.07 -8.16 4.57
N THR A 92 13.32 -8.34 3.47
CA THR A 92 12.30 -9.38 3.33
C THR A 92 12.87 -10.80 3.34
N LEU A 93 14.15 -11.00 3.04
CA LEU A 93 14.78 -12.34 3.12
C LEU A 93 14.93 -12.80 4.58
N ASN A 94 15.07 -11.86 5.50
CA ASN A 94 15.18 -12.14 6.93
C ASN A 94 13.81 -12.12 7.63
N ASP A 95 12.76 -11.69 6.93
CA ASP A 95 11.41 -11.61 7.48
C ASP A 95 10.65 -12.95 7.27
N PRO A 96 10.22 -13.64 8.34
CA PRO A 96 9.55 -14.93 8.24
C PRO A 96 8.16 -14.86 7.55
N ILE A 97 7.54 -13.68 7.48
CA ILE A 97 6.28 -13.46 6.77
C ILE A 97 6.54 -13.46 5.26
N PHE A 98 7.59 -12.76 4.82
CA PHE A 98 7.83 -12.43 3.41
C PHE A 98 8.91 -13.24 2.70
N ARG A 99 9.80 -13.95 3.41
CA ARG A 99 10.96 -14.61 2.80
C ARG A 99 10.63 -15.58 1.65
N ASP A 100 9.45 -16.22 1.69
CA ASP A 100 8.99 -17.14 0.63
C ASP A 100 7.97 -16.48 -0.34
N ASN A 101 7.75 -15.17 -0.26
CA ASN A 101 6.79 -14.47 -1.09
C ASN A 101 7.26 -14.47 -2.56
N PRO A 102 6.38 -14.70 -3.55
CA PRO A 102 6.74 -14.71 -4.97
C PRO A 102 7.48 -13.46 -5.45
N MET A 103 7.14 -12.28 -4.92
CA MET A 103 7.82 -11.02 -5.25
C MET A 103 9.20 -10.87 -4.58
N VAL A 104 9.54 -11.73 -3.63
CA VAL A 104 10.82 -11.74 -2.89
C VAL A 104 11.78 -12.77 -3.49
N VAL A 105 11.29 -13.99 -3.73
CA VAL A 105 12.08 -15.10 -4.29
C VAL A 105 12.16 -15.06 -5.82
N GLY A 106 11.23 -14.36 -6.46
CA GLY A 106 11.19 -14.09 -7.89
C GLY A 106 11.09 -12.60 -8.19
N ASP A 107 11.01 -12.25 -9.48
CA ASP A 107 10.85 -10.87 -9.93
C ASP A 107 9.67 -10.18 -9.19
N PRO A 108 9.86 -8.95 -8.66
CA PRO A 108 11.00 -8.05 -8.86
C PRO A 108 12.11 -8.15 -7.79
N PHE A 109 12.13 -9.22 -6.99
CA PHE A 109 13.10 -9.44 -5.90
C PHE A 109 13.08 -8.33 -4.84
N ILE A 110 11.88 -8.01 -4.34
CA ILE A 110 11.69 -7.05 -3.26
C ILE A 110 12.55 -7.44 -2.05
N ARG A 111 13.25 -6.45 -1.49
CA ARG A 111 14.05 -6.56 -0.26
C ARG A 111 13.57 -5.61 0.82
N PHE A 112 13.09 -4.43 0.45
CA PHE A 112 12.58 -3.46 1.40
C PHE A 112 11.11 -3.16 1.15
N TYR A 113 10.35 -2.95 2.21
CA TYR A 113 8.97 -2.50 2.18
C TYR A 113 8.72 -1.49 3.29
N ALA A 114 8.04 -0.39 2.96
CA ALA A 114 7.40 0.48 3.95
C ALA A 114 5.98 0.80 3.52
N GLY A 115 5.02 0.60 4.42
CA GLY A 115 3.60 0.81 4.16
C GLY A 115 2.89 1.53 5.30
N LYS A 116 1.94 2.41 4.98
CA LYS A 116 1.02 3.03 5.93
C LYS A 116 -0.42 2.79 5.49
N SER A 117 -1.22 2.27 6.41
CA SER A 117 -2.66 2.10 6.18
C SER A 117 -3.32 3.45 5.91
N LEU A 118 -4.19 3.49 4.91
CA LEU A 118 -5.07 4.59 4.56
C LEU A 118 -6.48 4.26 5.04
N ARG A 119 -7.14 5.21 5.70
CA ARG A 119 -8.44 5.03 6.33
C ARG A 119 -9.53 5.81 5.62
N ASP A 120 -10.71 5.21 5.55
CA ASP A 120 -11.92 5.94 5.20
C ASP A 120 -12.28 6.90 6.33
N LYS A 121 -12.45 8.18 6.03
CA LYS A 121 -12.69 9.25 7.01
C LYS A 121 -14.05 9.10 7.69
N ALA A 122 -15.04 8.52 7.01
CA ALA A 122 -16.40 8.39 7.55
C ALA A 122 -16.49 7.28 8.61
N SER A 123 -15.92 6.11 8.34
CA SER A 123 -15.95 4.94 9.22
C SER A 123 -14.71 4.79 10.11
N ASN A 124 -13.63 5.50 9.80
CA ASN A 124 -12.29 5.32 10.38
C ASN A 124 -11.70 3.91 10.16
N LEU A 125 -12.25 3.13 9.22
CA LEU A 125 -11.77 1.78 8.92
C LEU A 125 -10.63 1.81 7.89
N PRO A 126 -9.64 0.91 7.99
CA PRO A 126 -8.55 0.82 7.03
C PRO A 126 -9.03 0.24 5.70
N VAL A 127 -8.84 0.96 4.60
CA VAL A 127 -9.36 0.60 3.27
C VAL A 127 -8.26 0.30 2.27
N GLY A 128 -7.06 0.83 2.50
CA GLY A 128 -5.95 0.72 1.58
C GLY A 128 -4.61 0.97 2.26
N VAL A 129 -3.55 1.02 1.47
CA VAL A 129 -2.18 1.25 1.92
C VAL A 129 -1.45 2.09 0.88
N PHE A 130 -0.76 3.12 1.35
CA PHE A 130 0.32 3.77 0.58
C PHE A 130 1.63 3.07 0.93
N CYS A 131 2.39 2.65 -0.07
CA CYS A 131 3.68 1.99 0.19
C CYS A 131 4.77 2.35 -0.82
N ILE A 132 6.00 2.09 -0.40
CA ILE A 132 7.20 2.06 -1.23
C ILE A 132 7.89 0.69 -1.09
N LYS A 133 8.56 0.24 -2.16
CA LYS A 133 9.33 -1.01 -2.17
C LYS A 133 10.67 -0.81 -2.89
N ASP A 134 11.70 -1.46 -2.38
CA ASP A 134 13.05 -1.46 -2.97
C ASP A 134 13.55 -2.89 -3.21
N THR A 135 14.45 -3.05 -4.17
CA THR A 135 15.12 -4.33 -4.48
C THR A 135 16.42 -4.51 -3.70
N LYS A 136 16.74 -3.57 -2.83
CA LYS A 136 17.86 -3.60 -1.88
C LYS A 136 17.34 -3.45 -0.45
N PRO A 137 17.97 -4.10 0.54
CA PRO A 137 17.67 -3.84 1.94
C PRO A 137 17.88 -2.37 2.29
N ARG A 138 17.08 -1.83 3.20
CA ARG A 138 17.10 -0.40 3.55
C ARG A 138 16.54 -0.18 4.96
N THR A 139 17.09 0.82 5.65
CA THR A 139 16.52 1.45 6.84
C THR A 139 15.98 2.83 6.48
N MET A 140 15.04 3.36 7.27
CA MET A 140 14.56 4.74 7.11
C MET A 140 14.93 5.58 8.33
N ASN A 141 15.53 6.74 8.11
CA ASN A 141 15.76 7.70 9.18
C ASN A 141 14.47 8.52 9.48
N MET A 142 14.48 9.30 10.56
CA MET A 142 13.31 10.08 10.99
C MET A 142 12.81 11.09 9.96
N THR A 143 13.72 11.70 9.18
CA THR A 143 13.35 12.66 8.12
C THR A 143 12.66 11.96 6.94
N GLU A 144 13.12 10.76 6.59
CA GLU A 144 12.48 9.93 5.57
C GLU A 144 11.12 9.43 6.04
N ILE A 145 11.00 9.01 7.30
CA ILE A 145 9.73 8.58 7.89
C ILE A 145 8.72 9.73 7.89
N ASP A 146 9.10 10.93 8.35
CA ASP A 146 8.24 12.12 8.31
C ASP A 146 7.80 12.45 6.87
N SER A 147 8.73 12.41 5.92
CA SER A 147 8.41 12.62 4.50
C SER A 147 7.45 11.57 3.95
N PHE A 148 7.59 10.31 4.35
CA PHE A 148 6.74 9.22 3.90
C PHE A 148 5.33 9.36 4.47
N LEU A 149 5.22 9.69 5.76
CA LEU A 149 3.94 9.91 6.43
C LEU A 149 3.19 11.11 5.85
N LYS A 150 3.89 12.18 5.44
CA LYS A 150 3.28 13.31 4.71
C LYS A 150 2.65 12.87 3.38
N LEU A 151 3.33 12.03 2.61
CA LEU A 151 2.79 11.49 1.36
C LEU A 151 1.63 10.51 1.60
N ALA A 152 1.71 9.69 2.65
CA ALA A 152 0.62 8.83 3.07
C ALA A 152 -0.63 9.65 3.47
N SER A 153 -0.46 10.73 4.23
CA SER A 153 -1.54 11.65 4.60
C SER A 153 -2.19 12.27 3.36
N LYS A 154 -1.38 12.75 2.41
CA LYS A 154 -1.89 13.28 1.15
C LYS A 154 -2.67 12.24 0.36
N ALA A 155 -2.20 10.99 0.30
CA ALA A 155 -2.92 9.90 -0.37
C ALA A 155 -4.26 9.58 0.32
N GLU A 156 -4.29 9.57 1.65
CA GLU A 156 -5.51 9.39 2.43
C GLU A 156 -6.50 10.54 2.19
N GLU A 157 -6.03 11.79 2.19
CA GLU A 157 -6.84 12.97 1.90
C GLU A 157 -7.46 12.89 0.51
N GLU A 158 -6.66 12.64 -0.53
CA GLU A 158 -7.14 12.50 -1.92
C GLU A 158 -8.16 11.37 -2.08
N MET A 159 -7.95 10.24 -1.41
CA MET A 159 -8.88 9.11 -1.40
C MET A 159 -10.23 9.48 -0.77
N ASN A 160 -10.22 10.37 0.22
CA ASN A 160 -11.41 10.81 0.94
C ASN A 160 -12.08 12.07 0.33
N GLN A 161 -11.51 12.65 -0.73
CA GLN A 161 -12.17 13.73 -1.45
C GLN A 161 -13.40 13.19 -2.18
N LYS A 162 -14.57 13.76 -1.86
CA LYS A 162 -15.77 13.51 -2.65
C LYS A 162 -15.55 14.05 -4.06
N LEU A 163 -15.72 13.21 -5.08
CA LEU A 163 -15.89 13.69 -6.44
C LEU A 163 -17.08 14.66 -6.41
N MET A 164 -16.82 15.96 -6.60
CA MET A 164 -17.89 16.92 -6.82
C MET A 164 -18.57 16.51 -8.12
N SER A 165 -19.81 16.04 -7.99
CA SER A 165 -20.72 15.78 -9.10
C SER A 165 -21.09 17.07 -9.81
#